data_AF-A0A5N6WID6-F1
#
_entry.id   AF-A0A5N6WID6-F1
#
_cell.length_a   1.000
_cell.length_b   1.000
_cell.length_c   1.000
_cell.angle_alpha   90.00
_cell.angle_beta   90.00
_cell.angle_gamma   90.00
#
_symmetry.space_group_name_H-M   'P 1'
#
loop_
_entity.id
_entity.type
_entity.pdbx_description
1 polymer ?
#
loop_
_entity_poly.entity_id
_entity_poly.type
_entity_poly.pdbx_seq_one_letter_code
_entity_poly.pdbx_strand_id
1 'polypeptide(L)'
;MDFHPSERPSEGDLFEFERFDKGYDAEDICCVICGAPSFVVEAEVRDKNLERYKWFVPQAIRAENYHYEKDWDIASLPNHDLPLEVLGIDDIEIDGVHYGERLLRLEAVRYGEHTSKLVHYLYTEYPYVTVHAECLDMMRRLVDYRQALLKAGVSVGLKHPTTLSQFYEVFEQRLTRVHSNYPLGRNGSFNPRRVVEPHWYYFRDTNIYHNVAWAFGEQKVYEYEMAPSPIPGLTQEILSYLQPLPPSLRGQTGLSLELEALPAEIQDMIYNNLHPFVDPGQTCTRSLPSSLWRDMLFNRHILPWLWDLNISALRSYPVTPDAGNALTYEAEDVWDWERLVRTLAQVEVFEPGNPLQHAPLRLRNRRRIWRLLEEAKDEDIEEWLDTHVYKR
;
A
#
# COMPACT_ATOMS: atom_id res chain seq x y z
N MET A 1 18.06 1.39 -13.41
CA MET A 1 16.73 2.03 -13.58
C MET A 1 16.95 3.46 -14.02
N ASP A 2 16.35 3.90 -15.13
CA ASP A 2 16.35 5.32 -15.47
C ASP A 2 15.30 6.03 -14.60
N PHE A 3 15.73 6.97 -13.77
CA PHE A 3 14.82 7.73 -12.91
C PHE A 3 13.95 8.66 -13.75
N HIS A 4 12.67 8.75 -13.38
CA HIS A 4 11.78 9.78 -13.90
C HIS A 4 12.42 11.17 -13.65
N PRO A 5 12.36 12.13 -14.60
CA PRO A 5 13.03 13.42 -14.46
C PRO A 5 12.71 14.19 -13.17
N SER A 6 11.50 14.03 -12.63
CA SER A 6 11.06 14.67 -11.37
C SER A 6 11.61 14.00 -10.10
N GLU A 7 12.28 12.86 -10.21
CA GLU A 7 12.69 12.02 -9.09
C GLU A 7 14.14 11.55 -9.21
N ARG A 8 14.94 12.27 -10.00
CA ARG A 8 16.38 12.02 -10.04
C ARG A 8 16.96 12.26 -8.63
N PRO A 9 17.65 11.28 -8.05
CA PRO A 9 18.29 11.43 -6.74
C PRO A 9 19.27 12.60 -6.80
N SER A 10 19.36 13.38 -5.72
CA SER A 10 20.43 14.36 -5.59
C SER A 10 21.78 13.64 -5.43
N GLU A 11 22.90 14.33 -5.67
CA GLU A 11 24.24 13.71 -5.55
C GLU A 11 24.52 13.17 -4.14
N GLY A 12 23.89 13.74 -3.11
CA GLY A 12 23.95 13.26 -1.71
C GLY A 12 22.98 12.13 -1.36
N ASP A 13 22.04 11.80 -2.25
CA ASP A 13 21.11 10.69 -2.06
C ASP A 13 21.74 9.33 -2.42
N LEU A 14 22.76 9.32 -3.27
CA LEU A 14 23.49 8.12 -3.66
C LEU A 14 24.62 7.88 -2.66
N PHE A 15 24.39 6.98 -1.70
CA PHE A 15 25.44 6.52 -0.80
C PHE A 15 25.41 5.00 -0.72
N GLU A 16 26.59 4.39 -0.79
CA GLU A 16 26.75 3.02 -0.39
C GLU A 16 26.75 2.99 1.14
N PHE A 17 25.72 2.35 1.70
CA PHE A 17 25.64 2.12 3.12
C PHE A 17 26.36 0.80 3.44
N GLU A 18 27.64 0.86 3.73
CA GLU A 18 28.38 -0.29 4.27
C GLU A 18 27.97 -0.51 5.72
N ARG A 19 26.98 -1.37 5.94
CA ARG A 19 26.71 -1.84 7.31
C ARG A 19 27.87 -2.75 7.70
N PHE A 20 28.73 -2.26 8.60
CA PHE A 20 29.59 -3.14 9.40
C PHE A 20 28.71 -4.24 9.99
N ASP A 21 29.14 -5.50 9.90
CA ASP A 21 28.52 -6.71 10.49
C ASP A 21 28.19 -6.56 11.99
N LYS A 22 27.23 -5.70 12.33
CA LYS A 22 26.77 -5.44 13.69
C LYS A 22 25.57 -6.34 13.97
N GLY A 23 25.88 -7.64 14.06
CA GLY A 23 25.11 -8.60 14.85
C GLY A 23 23.81 -9.11 14.25
N TYR A 24 23.54 -10.37 14.57
CA TYR A 24 22.39 -11.18 14.17
C TYR A 24 21.04 -10.74 14.80
N ASP A 25 21.03 -9.64 15.57
CA ASP A 25 19.95 -9.34 16.54
C ASP A 25 19.26 -7.98 16.32
N ALA A 26 19.67 -7.22 15.30
CA ALA A 26 18.94 -6.02 14.87
C ALA A 26 17.86 -6.41 13.86
N GLU A 27 16.75 -6.96 14.34
CA GLU A 27 15.57 -7.17 13.51
C GLU A 27 15.03 -5.80 13.08
N ASP A 28 15.14 -5.45 11.79
CA ASP A 28 14.47 -4.27 11.25
C ASP A 28 12.96 -4.51 11.42
N ILE A 29 12.35 -3.85 12.40
CA ILE A 29 10.89 -3.88 12.56
C ILE A 29 10.28 -3.17 11.36
N CYS A 30 9.66 -3.94 10.46
CA CYS A 30 9.07 -3.46 9.22
C CYS A 30 7.63 -2.95 9.42
N CYS A 31 7.18 -2.09 8.51
CA CYS A 31 5.78 -1.75 8.37
C CYS A 31 5.03 -2.98 7.86
N VAL A 32 4.00 -3.44 8.58
CA VAL A 32 3.19 -4.61 8.22
C VAL A 32 2.34 -4.42 6.96
N ILE A 33 2.24 -3.18 6.46
CA ILE A 33 1.50 -2.85 5.24
C ILE A 33 2.42 -2.85 4.02
N CYS A 34 3.59 -2.21 4.09
CA CYS A 34 4.43 -1.98 2.91
C CYS A 34 5.76 -2.76 2.91
N GLY A 35 6.09 -3.42 4.03
CA GLY A 35 7.32 -4.16 4.25
C GLY A 35 8.56 -3.29 4.48
N ALA A 36 8.51 -1.98 4.26
CA ALA A 36 9.67 -1.10 4.47
C ALA A 36 9.93 -0.84 5.96
N PRO A 37 11.17 -0.47 6.37
CA PRO A 37 11.55 -0.31 7.78
C PRO A 37 10.73 0.74 8.51
N SER A 38 10.27 0.45 9.73
CA SER A 38 9.50 1.37 10.58
C SER A 38 10.37 2.02 11.67
N PHE A 39 11.10 1.22 12.46
CA PHE A 39 11.74 1.75 13.68
C PHE A 39 13.26 1.93 13.57
N VAL A 40 13.91 1.19 12.66
CA VAL A 40 15.37 1.19 12.47
C VAL A 40 15.76 2.03 11.25
N VAL A 41 15.43 3.32 11.26
CA VAL A 41 16.25 4.26 10.50
C VAL A 41 17.49 4.48 11.36
N GLU A 42 18.62 3.88 10.99
CA GLU A 42 19.88 4.04 11.73
C GLU A 42 20.14 5.53 11.99
N ALA A 43 20.71 5.87 13.15
CA ALA A 43 21.00 7.27 13.50
C ALA A 43 21.75 7.99 12.35
N GLU A 44 22.66 7.29 11.69
CA GLU A 44 23.38 7.81 10.51
C GLU A 44 22.47 8.13 9.32
N VAL A 45 21.40 7.38 9.10
CA VAL A 45 20.41 7.66 8.05
C VAL A 45 19.48 8.81 8.48
N ARG A 46 19.09 8.86 9.77
CA ARG A 46 18.29 9.97 10.32
C ARG A 46 19.06 11.29 10.28
N ASP A 47 20.33 11.26 10.65
CA ASP A 47 21.23 12.42 10.71
C ASP A 47 21.51 13.01 9.33
N LYS A 48 21.47 12.19 8.28
CA LYS A 48 21.54 12.66 6.89
C LYS A 48 20.29 13.43 6.44
N ASN A 49 19.18 13.35 7.19
CA ASN A 49 17.94 14.10 6.95
C ASN A 49 17.44 14.03 5.48
N LEU A 50 17.54 12.84 4.88
CA LEU A 50 17.25 12.66 3.46
C LEU A 50 15.74 12.67 3.22
N GLU A 51 15.30 13.45 2.23
CA GLU A 51 13.88 13.65 1.90
C GLU A 51 13.14 12.33 1.65
N ARG A 52 13.81 11.33 1.07
CA ARG A 52 13.17 10.04 0.76
C ARG A 52 12.77 9.25 2.00
N TYR A 53 13.44 9.42 3.15
CA TYR A 53 13.11 8.67 4.36
C TYR A 53 12.13 9.39 5.29
N LYS A 54 11.79 10.66 5.02
CA LYS A 54 10.96 11.45 5.92
C LYS A 54 9.53 10.93 6.11
N TRP A 55 9.03 10.13 5.17
CA TRP A 55 7.71 9.51 5.29
C TRP A 55 7.74 8.16 6.02
N PHE A 56 8.92 7.63 6.36
CA PHE A 56 9.02 6.46 7.24
C PHE A 56 8.76 6.90 8.68
N VAL A 57 7.59 7.46 8.95
CA VAL A 57 7.15 7.89 10.29
C VAL A 57 6.43 6.70 10.91
N PRO A 58 7.06 5.98 11.87
CA PRO A 58 6.44 4.81 12.45
C PRO A 58 5.32 5.17 13.42
N GLN A 59 4.30 4.33 13.41
CA GLN A 59 3.22 4.28 14.38
C GLN A 59 3.02 2.84 14.81
N ALA A 60 2.52 2.66 16.03
CA ALA A 60 2.01 1.39 16.49
C ALA A 60 0.48 1.43 16.51
N ILE A 61 -0.15 0.38 16.00
CA ILE A 61 -1.61 0.26 15.98
C ILE A 61 -2.08 -1.00 16.71
N ARG A 62 -3.25 -0.90 17.33
CA ARG A 62 -3.92 -2.02 18.01
C ARG A 62 -5.43 -1.87 17.94
N ALA A 63 -6.15 -2.94 17.62
CA ALA A 63 -7.60 -2.97 17.83
C ALA A 63 -7.91 -3.17 19.33
N GLU A 64 -8.62 -2.21 19.92
CA GLU A 64 -9.02 -2.27 21.34
C GLU A 64 -9.99 -3.43 21.59
N ASN A 65 -9.77 -4.19 22.66
CA ASN A 65 -10.58 -5.37 23.02
C ASN A 65 -10.54 -6.51 22.00
N TYR A 66 -9.59 -6.49 21.06
CA TYR A 66 -9.24 -7.66 20.28
C TYR A 66 -8.51 -8.63 21.21
N HIS A 67 -9.15 -9.75 21.54
CA HIS A 67 -8.65 -10.74 22.49
C HIS A 67 -8.41 -12.08 21.78
N TYR A 68 -7.31 -12.74 22.13
CA TYR A 68 -7.07 -14.14 21.78
C TYR A 68 -8.02 -15.03 22.56
N GLU A 69 -8.58 -16.07 21.93
CA GLU A 69 -9.24 -17.12 22.70
C GLU A 69 -8.20 -17.87 23.55
N LYS A 70 -8.67 -18.52 24.63
CA LYS A 70 -7.86 -19.43 25.43
C LYS A 70 -7.24 -20.45 24.48
N ASP A 71 -5.91 -20.54 24.48
CA ASP A 71 -5.08 -21.46 23.67
C ASP A 71 -4.52 -20.88 22.36
N TRP A 72 -4.57 -19.56 22.14
CA TRP A 72 -4.05 -18.90 20.93
C TRP A 72 -4.79 -19.28 19.64
N ASP A 73 -5.95 -19.92 19.76
CA ASP A 73 -6.89 -20.03 18.65
C ASP A 73 -7.43 -18.63 18.35
N ILE A 74 -7.00 -18.09 17.21
CA ILE A 74 -7.51 -16.83 16.67
C ILE A 74 -8.78 -17.20 15.92
N ALA A 75 -9.90 -17.25 16.64
CA ALA A 75 -11.19 -17.26 15.96
C ALA A 75 -11.43 -15.86 15.42
N SER A 76 -11.23 -15.65 14.11
CA SER A 76 -11.49 -14.36 13.50
C SER A 76 -12.91 -13.91 13.81
N LEU A 77 -13.07 -12.72 14.37
CA LEU A 77 -14.40 -12.22 14.72
C LEU A 77 -15.11 -11.79 13.42
N PRO A 78 -16.29 -12.32 13.08
CA PRO A 78 -16.98 -11.87 11.88
C PRO A 78 -17.51 -10.44 12.10
N ASN A 79 -17.21 -9.55 11.14
CA ASN A 79 -17.80 -8.20 11.03
C ASN A 79 -17.63 -7.30 12.27
N HIS A 80 -16.43 -7.26 12.87
CA HIS A 80 -16.13 -6.32 13.96
C HIS A 80 -15.65 -4.94 13.45
N ASP A 81 -15.94 -3.92 14.24
CA ASP A 81 -15.46 -2.54 14.07
C ASP A 81 -14.94 -2.02 15.41
N LEU A 82 -13.91 -2.67 15.93
CA LEU A 82 -13.27 -2.27 17.18
C LEU A 82 -12.51 -0.94 16.99
N PRO A 83 -12.48 -0.07 18.01
CA PRO A 83 -11.65 1.13 17.98
C PRO A 83 -10.19 0.77 17.73
N LEU A 84 -9.51 1.52 16.87
CA LEU A 84 -8.08 1.36 16.63
C LEU A 84 -7.30 2.39 17.48
N GLU A 85 -6.57 1.91 18.48
CA GLU A 85 -5.57 2.70 19.20
C GLU A 85 -4.36 2.90 18.28
N VAL A 86 -3.89 4.14 18.19
CA VAL A 86 -2.73 4.54 17.39
C VAL A 86 -1.77 5.31 18.29
N LEU A 87 -0.55 4.81 18.43
CA LEU A 87 0.51 5.42 19.22
C LEU A 87 1.60 5.97 18.29
N GLY A 88 2.07 7.18 18.58
CA GLY A 88 3.25 7.75 17.92
C GLY A 88 4.54 7.12 18.45
N ILE A 89 5.65 7.36 17.77
CA ILE A 89 6.96 6.86 18.18
C ILE A 89 7.35 7.28 19.61
N ASP A 90 6.99 8.51 20.00
CA ASP A 90 7.32 9.06 21.32
C ASP A 90 6.47 8.45 22.46
N ASP A 91 5.35 7.81 22.10
CA ASP A 91 4.43 7.15 23.04
C ASP A 91 4.78 5.66 23.23
N ILE A 92 5.79 5.16 22.53
CA ILE A 92 6.18 3.75 22.49
C ILE A 92 7.57 3.59 23.13
N GLU A 93 7.61 2.94 24.28
CA GLU A 93 8.88 2.46 24.85
C GLU A 93 9.18 1.07 24.28
N ILE A 94 10.20 0.99 23.42
CA ILE A 94 10.72 -0.27 22.88
C ILE A 94 11.69 -0.83 23.91
N ASP A 95 11.22 -1.79 24.73
CA ASP A 95 12.08 -2.46 25.70
C ASP A 95 12.94 -3.51 24.98
N GLY A 96 14.07 -3.04 24.43
CA GLY A 96 15.16 -3.86 23.91
C GLY A 96 15.00 -4.41 22.48
N VAL A 97 15.60 -3.72 21.51
CA VAL A 97 16.42 -4.43 20.49
C VAL A 97 17.81 -4.49 21.08
N HIS A 98 18.20 -5.62 21.68
CA HIS A 98 19.45 -5.72 22.45
C HIS A 98 20.68 -5.60 21.55
N TYR A 99 21.15 -4.36 21.35
CA TYR A 99 22.52 -4.05 20.97
C TYR A 99 23.42 -4.31 22.19
N GLY A 100 24.42 -5.17 21.99
CA GLY A 100 25.09 -5.91 23.05
C GLY A 100 25.80 -5.09 24.14
N GLU A 101 25.70 -5.61 25.37
CA GLU A 101 26.83 -5.83 26.26
C GLU A 101 26.49 -6.94 27.28
N ARG A 102 27.15 -8.10 27.15
CA ARG A 102 27.32 -9.16 28.16
C ARG A 102 26.08 -9.62 28.97
N LEU A 103 25.45 -10.68 28.46
CA LEU A 103 24.63 -11.67 29.18
C LEU A 103 25.42 -12.41 30.29
N LEU A 104 25.81 -11.73 31.38
CA LEU A 104 26.38 -12.41 32.56
C LEU A 104 25.83 -11.98 33.92
N ARG A 105 24.86 -11.06 34.01
CA ARG A 105 24.19 -10.75 35.29
C ARG A 105 22.71 -10.42 35.10
N LEU A 106 21.88 -11.45 35.07
CA LEU A 106 20.47 -11.32 35.42
C LEU A 106 20.34 -11.48 36.94
N GLU A 107 20.48 -10.38 37.68
CA GLU A 107 19.73 -10.23 38.93
C GLU A 107 18.47 -9.43 38.62
N ALA A 108 17.34 -9.89 39.15
CA ALA A 108 16.04 -9.27 38.93
C ALA A 108 16.02 -7.83 39.47
N VAL A 109 15.87 -6.85 38.59
CA VAL A 109 15.62 -5.46 38.97
C VAL A 109 14.14 -5.31 39.30
N ARG A 110 13.83 -4.85 40.51
CA ARG A 110 12.49 -4.41 40.89
C ARG A 110 12.19 -3.11 40.15
N TYR A 111 11.32 -3.17 39.16
CA TYR A 111 10.86 -2.00 38.41
C TYR A 111 10.06 -1.07 39.34
N GLY A 112 10.49 0.19 39.43
CA GLY A 112 9.72 1.26 40.06
C GLY A 112 8.54 1.66 39.18
N GLU A 113 7.62 2.46 39.71
CA GLU A 113 6.41 2.92 38.98
C GLU A 113 6.78 3.60 37.65
N HIS A 114 6.53 2.91 36.52
CA HIS A 114 6.67 3.46 35.17
C HIS A 114 5.34 4.06 34.70
N THR A 115 5.38 5.26 34.13
CA THR A 115 4.22 6.01 33.60
C THR A 115 4.05 5.88 32.08
N SER A 116 4.78 5.00 31.40
CA SER A 116 4.77 4.77 29.95
C SER A 116 4.11 3.43 29.60
N LYS A 117 3.35 3.39 28.49
CA LYS A 117 2.68 2.18 27.98
C LYS A 117 3.69 1.34 27.19
N LEU A 118 4.12 0.23 27.81
CA LEU A 118 5.10 -0.71 27.29
C LEU A 118 4.68 -1.35 25.96
N VAL A 119 5.59 -1.44 24.99
CA VAL A 119 5.43 -2.28 23.81
C VAL A 119 6.55 -3.32 23.83
N HIS A 120 6.17 -4.55 24.21
CA HIS A 120 6.96 -5.78 24.24
C HIS A 120 7.87 -6.02 25.45
N TYR A 121 7.35 -6.67 26.50
CA TYR A 121 8.19 -7.56 27.31
C TYR A 121 8.01 -9.02 26.94
N LEU A 122 6.80 -9.48 26.60
CA LEU A 122 6.53 -10.82 26.11
C LEU A 122 5.33 -10.72 25.16
N TYR A 123 5.38 -11.38 24.00
CA TYR A 123 4.28 -11.46 23.02
C TYR A 123 2.99 -12.11 23.59
N THR A 124 2.93 -12.36 24.89
CA THR A 124 1.90 -13.11 25.61
C THR A 124 0.67 -12.31 25.98
N GLU A 125 0.65 -10.99 25.85
CA GLU A 125 -0.48 -10.20 26.33
C GLU A 125 -1.22 -9.42 25.24
N TYR A 126 -0.63 -8.53 24.44
CA TYR A 126 -1.38 -7.78 23.40
C TYR A 126 -0.43 -7.16 22.34
N PRO A 127 -0.30 -7.67 21.10
CA PRO A 127 0.70 -7.16 20.16
C PRO A 127 0.19 -5.92 19.43
N TYR A 128 0.88 -4.80 19.64
CA TYR A 128 0.85 -3.74 18.67
C TYR A 128 1.55 -4.20 17.39
N VAL A 129 1.06 -3.73 16.24
CA VAL A 129 1.75 -3.89 14.96
C VAL A 129 2.24 -2.55 14.45
N THR A 130 3.32 -2.58 13.69
CA THR A 130 4.06 -1.40 13.27
C THR A 130 3.67 -1.00 11.86
N VAL A 131 3.31 0.27 11.66
CA VAL A 131 2.91 0.83 10.36
C VAL A 131 3.57 2.18 10.13
N HIS A 132 3.71 2.59 8.87
CA HIS A 132 3.98 3.99 8.55
C HIS A 132 2.68 4.80 8.59
N ALA A 133 2.75 6.05 9.04
CA ALA A 133 1.60 6.96 9.11
C ALA A 133 0.87 7.08 7.76
N GLU A 134 1.62 7.19 6.67
CA GLU A 134 1.09 7.29 5.30
C GLU A 134 0.44 5.98 4.85
N CYS A 135 0.95 4.83 5.29
CA CYS A 135 0.32 3.52 5.01
C CYS A 135 -1.00 3.40 5.78
N LEU A 136 -1.05 3.85 7.03
CA LEU A 136 -2.28 3.91 7.83
C LEU A 136 -3.33 4.84 7.18
N ASP A 137 -2.91 5.99 6.66
CA ASP A 137 -3.82 6.90 5.96
C ASP A 137 -4.37 6.31 4.65
N MET A 138 -3.55 5.56 3.91
CA MET A 138 -4.03 4.82 2.73
C MET A 138 -5.02 3.73 3.11
N MET A 139 -4.77 3.01 4.21
CA MET A 139 -5.71 2.02 4.76
C MET A 139 -7.05 2.64 5.14
N ARG A 140 -7.06 3.80 5.81
CA ARG A 140 -8.28 4.57 6.14
C ARG A 140 -9.08 4.93 4.88
N ARG A 141 -8.41 5.40 3.83
CA ARG A 141 -9.07 5.74 2.56
C ARG A 141 -9.74 4.54 1.90
N LEU A 142 -9.09 3.37 1.94
CA LEU A 142 -9.68 2.15 1.41
C LEU A 142 -10.88 1.68 2.24
N VAL A 143 -10.80 1.80 3.58
CA VAL A 143 -11.94 1.54 4.48
C VAL A 143 -13.12 2.46 4.14
N ASP A 144 -12.89 3.77 4.03
CA ASP A 144 -13.94 4.73 3.66
C ASP A 144 -14.59 4.40 2.32
N TYR A 145 -13.77 4.03 1.32
CA TYR A 145 -14.24 3.60 0.01
C TYR A 145 -15.11 2.33 0.09
N ARG A 146 -14.65 1.29 0.79
CA ARG A 146 -15.40 0.03 0.97
C ARG A 146 -16.70 0.26 1.74
N GLN A 147 -16.70 1.13 2.75
CA GLN A 147 -17.90 1.50 3.49
C GLN A 147 -18.91 2.26 2.62
N ALA A 148 -18.45 3.13 1.72
CA ALA A 148 -19.33 3.79 0.75
C ALA A 148 -19.99 2.79 -0.20
N LEU A 149 -19.23 1.79 -0.69
CA LEU A 149 -19.75 0.70 -1.52
C LEU A 149 -20.81 -0.13 -0.80
N LEU A 150 -20.56 -0.52 0.46
CA LEU A 150 -21.53 -1.27 1.26
C LEU A 150 -22.84 -0.48 1.48
N LYS A 151 -22.73 0.83 1.75
CA LYS A 151 -23.91 1.72 1.89
C LYS A 151 -24.71 1.82 0.59
N ALA A 152 -24.04 1.70 -0.57
CA ALA A 152 -24.64 1.64 -1.89
C ALA A 152 -25.16 0.23 -2.26
N GLY A 153 -25.06 -0.76 -1.36
CA GLY A 153 -25.52 -2.13 -1.60
C GLY A 153 -24.57 -3.00 -2.42
N VAL A 154 -23.31 -2.57 -2.61
CA VAL A 154 -22.28 -3.32 -3.32
C VAL A 154 -21.55 -4.25 -2.36
N SER A 155 -21.39 -5.52 -2.75
CA SER A 155 -20.61 -6.48 -1.98
C SER A 155 -19.11 -6.23 -2.14
N VAL A 156 -18.39 -6.14 -1.02
CA VAL A 156 -16.92 -6.01 -0.98
C VAL A 156 -16.23 -7.39 -0.86
N GLY A 157 -17.01 -8.47 -0.75
CA GLY A 157 -16.51 -9.83 -0.54
C GLY A 157 -16.27 -10.15 0.93
N LEU A 158 -16.69 -11.35 1.37
CA LEU A 158 -16.79 -11.70 2.79
C LEU A 158 -15.46 -11.73 3.55
N LYS A 159 -14.35 -12.03 2.87
CA LYS A 159 -13.00 -12.10 3.48
C LYS A 159 -12.24 -10.78 3.43
N HIS A 160 -12.77 -9.75 2.77
CA HIS A 160 -12.07 -8.48 2.64
C HIS A 160 -12.36 -7.58 3.84
N PRO A 161 -11.32 -7.01 4.48
CA PRO A 161 -11.51 -6.07 5.58
C PRO A 161 -12.31 -4.83 5.16
N THR A 162 -13.32 -4.49 5.94
CA THR A 162 -14.17 -3.30 5.75
C THR A 162 -14.00 -2.28 6.86
N THR A 163 -13.24 -2.61 7.91
CA THR A 163 -12.94 -1.77 9.06
C THR A 163 -11.44 -1.76 9.33
N LEU A 164 -10.96 -0.78 10.10
CA LEU A 164 -9.53 -0.69 10.46
C LEU A 164 -9.09 -1.83 11.37
N SER A 165 -9.97 -2.29 12.25
CA SER A 165 -9.70 -3.39 13.18
C SER A 165 -9.61 -4.74 12.47
N GLN A 166 -10.43 -4.99 11.43
CA GLN A 166 -10.27 -6.17 10.56
C GLN A 166 -8.94 -6.16 9.80
N PHE A 167 -8.47 -4.99 9.35
CA PHE A 167 -7.13 -4.89 8.77
C PHE A 167 -6.04 -5.17 9.79
N TYR A 168 -6.15 -4.62 11.00
CA TYR A 168 -5.22 -4.89 12.09
C TYR A 168 -5.11 -6.40 12.37
N GLU A 169 -6.23 -7.11 12.43
CA GLU A 169 -6.27 -8.57 12.58
C GLU A 169 -5.49 -9.29 11.48
N VAL A 170 -5.71 -8.96 10.20
CA VAL A 170 -4.95 -9.54 9.09
C VAL A 170 -3.44 -9.32 9.29
N PHE A 171 -3.02 -8.08 9.59
CA PHE A 171 -1.60 -7.76 9.73
C PHE A 171 -0.95 -8.34 10.99
N GLU A 172 -1.71 -8.47 12.07
CA GLU A 172 -1.29 -9.13 13.30
C GLU A 172 -1.07 -10.62 13.06
N GLN A 173 -2.00 -11.29 12.37
CA GLN A 173 -1.86 -12.71 12.02
C GLN A 173 -0.60 -12.97 11.17
N ARG A 174 -0.30 -12.10 10.19
CA ARG A 174 0.92 -12.14 9.36
C ARG A 174 2.22 -12.07 10.17
N LEU A 175 2.16 -11.51 11.38
CA LEU A 175 3.27 -11.48 12.31
C LEU A 175 3.24 -12.67 13.27
N THR A 176 2.15 -12.93 13.97
CA THR A 176 2.17 -13.77 15.18
C THR A 176 1.94 -15.26 14.93
N ARG A 177 1.10 -15.64 13.95
CA ARG A 177 0.73 -17.05 13.69
C ARG A 177 1.88 -17.90 13.16
N VAL A 178 2.91 -17.25 12.63
CA VAL A 178 4.09 -17.87 12.03
C VAL A 178 5.09 -18.34 13.10
N HIS A 179 4.97 -17.85 14.34
CA HIS A 179 6.02 -17.94 15.35
C HIS A 179 5.72 -18.90 16.52
N SER A 180 4.61 -19.65 16.49
CA SER A 180 4.21 -20.52 17.61
C SER A 180 5.22 -21.63 17.97
N ASN A 181 6.12 -22.03 17.05
CA ASN A 181 7.08 -23.12 17.29
C ASN A 181 8.56 -22.82 16.95
N TYR A 182 8.91 -21.64 16.44
CA TYR A 182 10.26 -21.38 15.90
C TYR A 182 10.79 -19.98 16.23
N PRO A 183 11.22 -19.71 17.46
CA PRO A 183 12.13 -18.59 17.74
C PRO A 183 13.55 -18.83 17.18
N LEU A 184 13.89 -20.08 16.78
CA LEU A 184 15.23 -20.47 16.36
C LEU A 184 15.17 -21.19 14.99
N GLY A 185 15.87 -20.65 14.00
CA GLY A 185 16.15 -21.34 12.73
C GLY A 185 16.97 -22.61 12.94
N ARG A 186 17.15 -23.42 11.88
CA ARG A 186 17.83 -24.74 11.92
C ARG A 186 19.24 -24.74 12.54
N ASN A 187 19.88 -23.58 12.68
CA ASN A 187 21.24 -23.42 13.21
C ASN A 187 21.31 -22.61 14.51
N GLY A 188 20.19 -22.36 15.21
CA GLY A 188 20.17 -21.54 16.42
C GLY A 188 20.25 -20.03 16.16
N SER A 189 20.25 -19.59 14.90
CA SER A 189 20.03 -18.20 14.50
C SER A 189 18.56 -17.84 14.65
N PHE A 190 18.22 -16.67 15.17
CA PHE A 190 16.86 -16.13 15.03
C PHE A 190 16.52 -16.10 13.53
N ASN A 191 15.41 -16.73 13.13
CA ASN A 191 14.88 -16.42 11.79
C ASN A 191 14.43 -14.95 11.88
N PRO A 192 14.87 -14.06 10.98
CA PRO A 192 14.29 -12.72 10.94
C PRO A 192 12.78 -12.84 10.95
N ARG A 193 12.15 -12.22 11.94
CA ARG A 193 10.69 -12.14 12.05
C ARG A 193 10.17 -11.24 10.93
N ARG A 194 10.16 -11.76 9.71
CA ARG A 194 9.61 -11.08 8.54
C ARG A 194 8.11 -11.28 8.56
N VAL A 195 7.38 -10.19 8.40
CA VAL A 195 5.93 -10.23 8.18
C VAL A 195 5.68 -11.14 6.98
N VAL A 196 4.91 -12.21 7.19
CA VAL A 196 4.57 -13.13 6.11
C VAL A 196 3.48 -12.49 5.27
N GLU A 197 3.73 -12.34 3.99
CA GLU A 197 2.75 -11.81 3.03
C GLU A 197 2.85 -12.66 1.75
N PRO A 198 1.73 -13.24 1.26
CA PRO A 198 1.74 -14.16 0.12
C PRO A 198 2.39 -13.60 -1.15
N HIS A 199 2.34 -12.29 -1.33
CA HIS A 199 2.82 -11.59 -2.51
C HIS A 199 4.19 -10.93 -2.31
N TRP A 200 4.90 -11.26 -1.22
CA TRP A 200 6.22 -10.72 -0.89
C TRP A 200 6.28 -9.18 -1.02
N TYR A 201 5.21 -8.49 -0.61
CA TYR A 201 5.07 -7.04 -0.72
C TYR A 201 5.30 -6.46 -2.13
N TYR A 202 5.14 -7.30 -3.16
CA TYR A 202 5.44 -6.97 -4.56
C TYR A 202 6.84 -6.38 -4.77
N PHE A 203 7.81 -6.87 -3.98
CA PHE A 203 9.20 -6.56 -4.23
C PHE A 203 9.66 -7.24 -5.53
N ARG A 204 10.21 -6.46 -6.46
CA ARG A 204 10.77 -6.98 -7.72
C ARG A 204 12.00 -7.85 -7.48
N ASP A 205 12.77 -7.48 -6.48
CA ASP A 205 13.91 -8.24 -6.01
C ASP A 205 13.59 -8.73 -4.60
N THR A 206 13.37 -10.05 -4.45
CA THR A 206 13.12 -10.66 -3.14
C THR A 206 14.39 -10.69 -2.27
N ASN A 207 15.56 -10.41 -2.85
CA ASN A 207 16.85 -10.28 -2.17
C ASN A 207 17.14 -8.84 -1.71
N ILE A 208 16.10 -8.02 -1.54
CA ILE A 208 16.24 -6.67 -0.96
C ILE A 208 16.67 -6.67 0.51
N TYR A 209 16.52 -7.82 1.19
CA TYR A 209 16.94 -8.00 2.57
C TYR A 209 18.26 -8.78 2.64
N HIS A 210 19.39 -8.08 2.76
CA HIS A 210 20.68 -8.72 3.00
C HIS A 210 20.70 -9.32 4.39
N ASN A 211 20.71 -10.65 4.53
CA ASN A 211 20.84 -11.32 5.83
C ASN A 211 20.05 -10.63 6.97
N VAL A 212 18.79 -10.24 6.72
CA VAL A 212 17.85 -9.51 7.63
C VAL A 212 17.75 -7.99 7.49
N ALA A 213 18.67 -7.30 6.82
CA ALA A 213 18.73 -5.83 6.77
C ALA A 213 18.18 -5.23 5.46
N TRP A 214 17.47 -4.11 5.56
CA TRP A 214 17.05 -3.32 4.39
C TRP A 214 18.26 -2.76 3.61
N ALA A 215 18.22 -2.86 2.29
CA ALA A 215 19.28 -2.44 1.38
C ALA A 215 19.35 -0.90 1.17
N PHE A 216 19.52 -0.13 2.25
CA PHE A 216 19.55 1.34 2.22
C PHE A 216 20.52 1.88 1.16
N GLY A 217 20.03 2.81 0.34
CA GLY A 217 20.87 3.47 -0.68
C GLY A 217 21.12 2.63 -1.94
N GLU A 218 20.67 1.37 -2.01
CA GLU A 218 20.73 0.59 -3.24
C GLU A 218 19.59 0.95 -4.21
N GLN A 219 19.91 1.05 -5.49
CA GLN A 219 18.94 1.42 -6.53
C GLN A 219 17.69 0.51 -6.56
N LYS A 220 17.82 -0.76 -6.14
CA LYS A 220 16.71 -1.73 -6.13
C LYS A 220 15.61 -1.39 -5.12
N VAL A 221 15.89 -0.61 -4.07
CA VAL A 221 14.89 -0.23 -3.05
C VAL A 221 14.29 1.16 -3.25
N TYR A 222 14.77 1.92 -4.24
CA TYR A 222 14.38 3.32 -4.40
C TYR A 222 12.88 3.48 -4.62
N GLU A 223 12.25 2.57 -5.36
CA GLU A 223 10.78 2.58 -5.49
C GLU A 223 10.10 2.56 -4.12
N TYR A 224 10.53 1.65 -3.24
CA TYR A 224 9.91 1.41 -1.94
C TYR A 224 10.24 2.50 -0.91
N GLU A 225 11.32 3.24 -1.11
CA GLU A 225 11.73 4.38 -0.29
C GLU A 225 11.04 5.69 -0.69
N MET A 226 10.37 5.77 -1.84
CA MET A 226 9.74 7.01 -2.28
C MET A 226 8.35 7.18 -1.66
N ALA A 227 8.10 8.35 -1.03
CA ALA A 227 6.84 8.57 -0.31
C ALA A 227 5.64 8.42 -1.24
N PRO A 228 4.65 7.56 -0.91
CA PRO A 228 3.50 7.30 -1.76
C PRO A 228 2.55 8.51 -1.84
N SER A 229 2.67 9.49 -0.94
CA SER A 229 1.83 10.69 -0.92
C SER A 229 2.56 11.85 -0.21
N PRO A 230 2.37 13.11 -0.65
CA PRO A 230 1.70 13.56 -1.88
C PRO A 230 2.56 13.28 -3.13
N ILE A 231 1.93 13.19 -4.30
CA ILE A 231 2.64 13.06 -5.59
C ILE A 231 2.53 14.40 -6.34
N PRO A 232 3.62 15.18 -6.44
CA PRO A 232 3.61 16.45 -7.16
C PRO A 232 3.26 16.25 -8.64
N GLY A 233 2.33 17.06 -9.17
CA GLY A 233 1.95 17.00 -10.57
C GLY A 233 1.22 15.71 -11.00
N LEU A 234 0.67 14.94 -10.05
CA LEU A 234 0.02 13.65 -10.33
C LEU A 234 -1.01 13.72 -11.47
N THR A 235 -1.88 14.73 -11.46
CA THR A 235 -2.93 14.81 -12.47
C THR A 235 -2.34 15.03 -13.86
N GLN A 236 -1.33 15.90 -13.98
CA GLN A 236 -0.61 16.13 -15.24
C GLN A 236 0.11 14.86 -15.70
N GLU A 237 0.71 14.12 -14.77
CA GLU A 237 1.36 12.83 -15.05
C GLU A 237 0.35 11.83 -15.62
N ILE A 238 -0.81 11.65 -14.96
CA ILE A 238 -1.86 10.73 -15.44
C ILE A 238 -2.41 11.16 -16.80
N LEU A 239 -2.63 12.47 -17.01
CA LEU A 239 -3.08 13.01 -18.29
C LEU A 239 -2.06 12.84 -19.41
N SER A 240 -0.77 12.72 -19.11
CA SER A 240 0.27 12.47 -20.13
C SER A 240 0.13 11.12 -20.83
N TYR A 241 -0.53 10.15 -20.19
CA TYR A 241 -0.84 8.83 -20.78
C TYR A 241 -2.14 8.83 -21.59
N LEU A 242 -2.90 9.92 -21.58
CA LEU A 242 -4.16 10.02 -22.32
C LEU A 242 -3.89 10.08 -23.82
N GLN A 243 -4.62 9.26 -24.58
CA GLN A 243 -4.48 9.19 -26.03
C GLN A 243 -5.75 9.71 -26.72
N PRO A 244 -5.62 10.29 -27.92
CA PRO A 244 -6.78 10.69 -28.69
C PRO A 244 -7.59 9.47 -29.14
N LEU A 245 -8.91 9.63 -29.24
CA LEU A 245 -9.81 8.64 -29.80
C LEU A 245 -9.45 8.35 -31.27
N PRO A 246 -9.44 7.07 -31.68
CA PRO A 246 -9.26 6.67 -33.07
C PRO A 246 -10.22 7.41 -34.00
N PRO A 247 -9.77 7.89 -35.18
CA PRO A 247 -10.62 8.65 -36.11
C PRO A 247 -11.90 7.93 -36.52
N SER A 248 -11.88 6.60 -36.59
CA SER A 248 -13.03 5.76 -36.94
C SER A 248 -14.17 5.81 -35.91
N LEU A 249 -13.89 6.22 -34.67
CA LEU A 249 -14.82 6.24 -33.56
C LEU A 249 -15.34 7.65 -33.22
N ARG A 250 -14.77 8.71 -33.81
CA ARG A 250 -15.19 10.08 -33.54
C ARG A 250 -16.59 10.32 -34.13
N GLY A 251 -17.52 10.82 -33.31
CA GLY A 251 -18.90 11.10 -33.71
C GLY A 251 -19.84 9.87 -33.72
N GLN A 252 -19.42 8.73 -33.17
CA GLN A 252 -20.32 7.58 -32.94
C GLN A 252 -21.06 7.74 -31.60
N THR A 253 -22.19 8.45 -31.61
CA THR A 253 -23.01 8.75 -30.42
C THR A 253 -23.99 7.63 -30.01
N GLY A 254 -23.95 6.48 -30.68
CA GLY A 254 -25.06 5.51 -30.70
C GLY A 254 -25.42 4.83 -29.37
N LEU A 255 -24.46 4.63 -28.45
CA LEU A 255 -24.69 3.90 -27.18
C LEU A 255 -24.89 4.80 -25.96
N SER A 256 -24.49 6.08 -26.02
CA SER A 256 -24.63 7.05 -24.91
C SER A 256 -26.10 7.30 -24.55
N LEU A 257 -26.95 7.38 -25.58
CA LEU A 257 -28.35 7.76 -25.45
C LEU A 257 -29.20 6.71 -24.73
N GLU A 258 -28.85 5.42 -24.83
CA GLU A 258 -29.61 4.35 -24.17
C GLU A 258 -29.30 4.27 -22.67
N LEU A 259 -28.05 4.51 -22.28
CA LEU A 259 -27.63 4.53 -20.87
C LEU A 259 -28.17 5.78 -20.16
N GLU A 260 -28.09 6.95 -20.79
CA GLU A 260 -28.63 8.20 -20.26
C GLU A 260 -30.16 8.18 -20.11
N ALA A 261 -30.84 7.36 -20.92
CA ALA A 261 -32.29 7.16 -20.83
C ALA A 261 -32.71 6.24 -19.66
N LEU A 262 -31.78 5.54 -19.03
CA LEU A 262 -32.08 4.72 -17.85
C LEU A 262 -32.36 5.60 -16.62
N PRO A 263 -33.24 5.17 -15.70
CA PRO A 263 -33.38 5.82 -14.40
C PRO A 263 -32.04 5.91 -13.66
N ALA A 264 -31.85 6.99 -12.89
CA ALA A 264 -30.62 7.24 -12.16
C ALA A 264 -30.23 6.07 -11.25
N GLU A 265 -31.23 5.39 -10.65
CA GLU A 265 -30.98 4.24 -9.78
C GLU A 265 -30.34 3.07 -10.54
N ILE A 266 -30.74 2.84 -11.80
CA ILE A 266 -30.17 1.76 -12.63
C ILE A 266 -28.78 2.15 -13.13
N GLN A 267 -28.57 3.42 -13.47
CA GLN A 267 -27.25 3.93 -13.82
C GLN A 267 -26.28 3.75 -12.64
N ASP A 268 -26.68 4.18 -11.45
CA ASP A 268 -25.90 4.02 -10.22
C ASP A 268 -25.59 2.56 -9.94
N MET A 269 -26.57 1.65 -10.09
CA MET A 269 -26.34 0.21 -9.98
C MET A 269 -25.30 -0.27 -10.99
N ILE A 270 -25.38 0.13 -12.26
CA ILE A 270 -24.40 -0.26 -13.28
C ILE A 270 -23.00 0.22 -12.90
N TYR A 271 -22.85 1.48 -12.50
CA TYR A 271 -21.56 2.06 -12.12
C TYR A 271 -20.97 1.38 -10.90
N ASN A 272 -21.80 1.15 -9.89
CA ASN A 272 -21.42 0.50 -8.65
C ASN A 272 -20.99 -0.96 -8.86
N ASN A 273 -21.58 -1.67 -9.82
CA ASN A 273 -21.20 -3.03 -10.19
C ASN A 273 -19.91 -3.11 -11.05
N LEU A 274 -19.34 -1.98 -11.48
CA LEU A 274 -17.99 -1.98 -12.06
C LEU A 274 -16.90 -2.19 -11.00
N HIS A 275 -17.25 -2.09 -9.71
CA HIS A 275 -16.30 -2.27 -8.62
C HIS A 275 -16.19 -3.75 -8.19
N PRO A 276 -14.97 -4.26 -7.94
CA PRO A 276 -13.67 -3.61 -8.17
C PRO A 276 -13.28 -3.61 -9.65
N PHE A 277 -12.77 -2.48 -10.15
CA PHE A 277 -12.27 -2.39 -11.53
C PHE A 277 -10.77 -2.65 -11.55
N VAL A 278 -10.40 -3.92 -11.39
CA VAL A 278 -9.01 -4.40 -11.31
C VAL A 278 -8.74 -5.39 -12.41
N ASP A 279 -7.61 -5.22 -13.10
CA ASP A 279 -7.14 -6.08 -14.20
C ASP A 279 -8.17 -6.38 -15.30
N PRO A 280 -8.89 -5.36 -15.83
CA PRO A 280 -9.85 -5.58 -16.90
C PRO A 280 -9.13 -5.97 -18.20
N GLY A 281 -9.84 -6.64 -19.12
CA GLY A 281 -9.34 -6.83 -20.47
C GLY A 281 -8.94 -5.49 -21.13
N GLN A 282 -7.79 -5.46 -21.81
CA GLN A 282 -7.25 -4.24 -22.41
C GLN A 282 -8.06 -3.73 -23.62
N THR A 283 -8.83 -4.62 -24.25
CA THR A 283 -9.73 -4.25 -25.34
C THR A 283 -10.86 -3.38 -24.80
N CYS A 284 -10.98 -2.17 -25.35
CA CYS A 284 -12.06 -1.27 -25.01
C CYS A 284 -13.39 -1.81 -25.54
N THR A 285 -14.36 -1.89 -24.64
CA THR A 285 -15.72 -2.35 -24.93
C THR A 285 -16.57 -1.30 -25.62
N ARG A 286 -16.25 0.00 -25.42
CA ARG A 286 -16.99 1.14 -25.96
C ARG A 286 -18.48 1.15 -25.57
N SER A 287 -18.84 0.42 -24.52
CA SER A 287 -20.21 0.33 -24.02
C SER A 287 -20.64 1.57 -23.23
N LEU A 288 -19.67 2.30 -22.68
CA LEU A 288 -19.90 3.52 -21.91
C LEU A 288 -19.26 4.73 -22.62
N PRO A 289 -19.87 5.92 -22.53
CA PRO A 289 -19.30 7.14 -23.09
C PRO A 289 -17.93 7.46 -22.51
N SER A 290 -17.03 8.03 -23.32
CA SER A 290 -15.67 8.37 -22.88
C SER A 290 -15.68 9.38 -21.72
N SER A 291 -16.57 10.37 -21.76
CA SER A 291 -16.76 11.34 -20.66
C SER A 291 -17.15 10.69 -19.34
N LEU A 292 -17.92 9.60 -19.37
CA LEU A 292 -18.29 8.87 -18.16
C LEU A 292 -17.08 8.17 -17.53
N TRP A 293 -16.17 7.60 -18.31
CA TRP A 293 -14.90 7.04 -17.79
C TRP A 293 -14.04 8.10 -17.11
N ARG A 294 -13.97 9.31 -17.69
CA ARG A 294 -13.32 10.47 -17.07
C ARG A 294 -13.97 10.78 -15.72
N ASP A 295 -15.29 10.91 -15.69
CA ASP A 295 -16.00 11.32 -14.48
C ASP A 295 -15.86 10.27 -13.38
N MET A 296 -15.94 8.98 -13.71
CA MET A 296 -15.68 7.89 -12.74
C MET A 296 -14.24 7.91 -12.20
N LEU A 297 -13.25 8.28 -13.01
CA LEU A 297 -11.85 8.41 -12.59
C LEU A 297 -11.67 9.57 -11.60
N PHE A 298 -12.14 10.76 -11.95
CA PHE A 298 -11.95 11.96 -11.12
C PHE A 298 -12.85 11.99 -9.87
N ASN A 299 -14.01 11.32 -9.92
CA ASN A 299 -14.91 11.18 -8.77
C ASN A 299 -14.55 10.00 -7.86
N ARG A 300 -13.40 9.33 -8.10
CA ARG A 300 -12.85 8.25 -7.25
C ARG A 300 -13.74 7.01 -7.18
N HIS A 301 -14.63 6.83 -8.14
CA HIS A 301 -15.48 5.65 -8.19
C HIS A 301 -14.63 4.46 -8.60
N ILE A 302 -13.89 4.54 -9.71
CA ILE A 302 -13.33 3.35 -10.37
C ILE A 302 -11.89 2.99 -9.98
N LEU A 303 -11.05 3.97 -9.64
CA LEU A 303 -9.65 3.75 -9.24
C LEU A 303 -9.35 4.54 -7.95
N PRO A 304 -9.75 4.01 -6.77
CA PRO A 304 -9.67 4.74 -5.50
C PRO A 304 -8.24 5.06 -5.06
N TRP A 305 -7.23 4.36 -5.59
CA TRP A 305 -5.80 4.63 -5.36
C TRP A 305 -5.29 5.95 -5.99
N LEU A 306 -6.11 6.60 -6.82
CA LEU A 306 -5.85 7.91 -7.41
C LEU A 306 -6.77 8.99 -6.77
N TRP A 307 -6.92 8.94 -5.45
CA TRP A 307 -7.90 9.77 -4.71
C TRP A 307 -7.67 11.29 -4.80
N ASP A 308 -6.45 11.74 -5.10
CA ASP A 308 -6.01 13.14 -5.12
C ASP A 308 -5.89 13.72 -6.54
N LEU A 309 -6.55 13.11 -7.53
CA LEU A 309 -6.70 13.72 -8.86
C LEU A 309 -7.49 15.04 -8.78
N ASN A 310 -6.95 16.08 -9.43
CA ASN A 310 -7.53 17.41 -9.45
C ASN A 310 -8.34 17.63 -10.72
N ILE A 311 -9.67 17.54 -10.62
CA ILE A 311 -10.59 17.79 -11.76
C ILE A 311 -10.41 19.18 -12.36
N SER A 312 -9.99 20.18 -11.56
CA SER A 312 -9.77 21.54 -12.06
C SER A 312 -8.59 21.62 -13.04
N ALA A 313 -7.67 20.65 -13.01
CA ALA A 313 -6.55 20.58 -13.95
C ALA A 313 -7.01 20.27 -15.39
N LEU A 314 -8.22 19.73 -15.57
CA LEU A 314 -8.80 19.53 -16.91
C LEU A 314 -9.04 20.85 -17.65
N ARG A 315 -9.15 21.96 -16.89
CA ARG A 315 -9.36 23.32 -17.41
C ARG A 315 -8.06 24.04 -17.74
N SER A 316 -6.91 23.54 -17.28
CA SER A 316 -5.60 24.19 -17.48
C SER A 316 -4.90 23.68 -18.75
N TYR A 317 -4.96 24.50 -19.80
CA TYR A 317 -4.19 24.59 -21.07
C TYR A 317 -3.93 23.30 -21.92
N PRO A 318 -3.81 23.46 -23.25
CA PRO A 318 -4.30 22.51 -24.25
C PRO A 318 -3.28 21.46 -24.64
N VAL A 319 -3.78 20.37 -25.21
CA VAL A 319 -2.98 19.60 -26.15
C VAL A 319 -2.90 20.43 -27.43
N THR A 320 -1.70 20.91 -27.77
CA THR A 320 -1.37 21.54 -29.05
C THR A 320 -1.82 20.65 -30.20
N PRO A 321 -2.79 21.07 -31.02
CA PRO A 321 -2.92 20.51 -32.36
C PRO A 321 -2.05 21.35 -33.29
N ASP A 322 -1.31 20.70 -34.17
CA ASP A 322 -0.68 21.33 -35.34
C ASP A 322 -1.70 22.02 -36.28
N ALA A 323 -2.99 22.05 -35.91
CA ALA A 323 -4.10 22.66 -36.63
C ALA A 323 -5.02 23.46 -35.68
N GLY A 324 -4.56 24.63 -35.24
CA GLY A 324 -5.38 25.85 -35.07
C GLY A 324 -6.43 25.96 -33.95
N ASN A 325 -6.93 24.88 -33.34
CA ASN A 325 -7.94 24.94 -32.27
C ASN A 325 -7.45 24.27 -30.98
N ALA A 326 -7.20 25.05 -29.93
CA ALA A 326 -6.84 24.51 -28.62
C ALA A 326 -7.89 23.50 -28.13
N LEU A 327 -7.52 22.21 -28.05
CA LEU A 327 -8.40 21.16 -27.54
C LEU A 327 -8.24 21.06 -26.02
N THR A 328 -9.36 21.12 -25.31
CA THR A 328 -9.41 20.92 -23.86
C THR A 328 -9.55 19.43 -23.54
N TYR A 329 -9.18 19.03 -22.32
CA TYR A 329 -9.44 17.66 -21.84
C TYR A 329 -10.93 17.38 -21.65
N GLU A 330 -11.76 18.43 -21.59
CA GLU A 330 -13.22 18.32 -21.48
C GLU A 330 -13.91 18.05 -22.83
N ALA A 331 -13.20 18.16 -23.96
CA ALA A 331 -13.77 17.97 -25.28
C ALA A 331 -14.30 16.52 -25.46
N GLU A 332 -15.61 16.41 -25.72
CA GLU A 332 -16.26 15.15 -26.04
C GLU A 332 -15.72 14.57 -27.36
N ASP A 333 -15.69 13.24 -27.46
CA ASP A 333 -15.22 12.49 -28.63
C ASP A 333 -13.78 12.76 -29.09
N VAL A 334 -12.96 13.42 -28.26
CA VAL A 334 -11.55 13.68 -28.56
C VAL A 334 -10.62 12.68 -27.88
N TRP A 335 -10.89 12.36 -26.61
CA TRP A 335 -9.97 11.63 -25.74
C TRP A 335 -10.46 10.23 -25.40
N ASP A 336 -9.55 9.26 -25.38
CA ASP A 336 -9.84 7.86 -25.08
C ASP A 336 -9.68 7.56 -23.58
N TRP A 337 -10.66 8.01 -22.80
CA TRP A 337 -10.67 7.85 -21.34
C TRP A 337 -10.86 6.40 -20.91
N GLU A 338 -11.64 5.60 -21.66
CA GLU A 338 -11.79 4.16 -21.37
C GLU A 338 -10.44 3.45 -21.42
N ARG A 339 -9.64 3.71 -22.46
CA ARG A 339 -8.32 3.11 -22.60
C ARG A 339 -7.39 3.52 -21.46
N LEU A 340 -7.41 4.80 -21.08
CA LEU A 340 -6.61 5.29 -19.94
C LEU A 340 -6.99 4.55 -18.66
N VAL A 341 -8.29 4.50 -18.31
CA VAL A 341 -8.76 3.85 -17.08
C VAL A 341 -8.44 2.34 -17.08
N ARG A 342 -8.66 1.64 -18.21
CA ARG A 342 -8.28 0.21 -18.34
C ARG A 342 -6.79 -0.01 -18.17
N THR A 343 -5.96 0.89 -18.69
CA THR A 343 -4.50 0.83 -18.55
C THR A 343 -4.10 1.02 -17.08
N LEU A 344 -4.62 2.06 -16.42
CA LEU A 344 -4.35 2.34 -15.01
C LEU A 344 -4.85 1.23 -14.06
N ALA A 345 -5.87 0.47 -14.48
CA ALA A 345 -6.42 -0.64 -13.73
C ALA A 345 -5.58 -1.93 -13.82
N GLN A 346 -4.64 -2.04 -14.76
CA GLN A 346 -3.81 -3.24 -14.92
C GLN A 346 -2.93 -3.48 -13.69
N VAL A 347 -2.78 -4.74 -13.32
CA VAL A 347 -1.97 -5.19 -12.17
C VAL A 347 -0.48 -4.91 -12.38
N GLU A 348 0.01 -5.13 -13.60
CA GLU A 348 1.42 -5.04 -13.98
C GLU A 348 1.75 -3.77 -14.79
N VAL A 349 0.94 -2.71 -14.68
CA VAL A 349 1.03 -1.51 -15.53
C VAL A 349 2.42 -0.84 -15.53
N PHE A 350 3.20 -1.03 -14.47
CA PHE A 350 4.53 -0.46 -14.28
C PHE A 350 5.67 -1.42 -14.65
N GLU A 351 5.37 -2.67 -15.00
CA GLU A 351 6.38 -3.66 -15.36
C GLU A 351 7.02 -3.35 -16.72
N PRO A 352 8.27 -3.78 -16.97
CA PRO A 352 8.95 -3.54 -18.24
C PRO A 352 8.11 -3.99 -19.43
N GLY A 353 7.98 -3.12 -20.44
CA GLY A 353 7.16 -3.33 -21.63
C GLY A 353 5.73 -2.78 -21.52
N ASN A 354 5.28 -2.38 -20.33
CA ASN A 354 3.95 -1.80 -20.14
C ASN A 354 3.94 -0.27 -20.30
N PRO A 355 2.76 0.34 -20.57
CA PRO A 355 2.65 1.77 -20.89
C PRO A 355 3.19 2.72 -19.81
N LEU A 356 3.11 2.36 -18.52
CA LEU A 356 3.54 3.20 -17.42
C LEU A 356 4.89 2.76 -16.83
N GLN A 357 5.71 1.97 -17.54
CA GLN A 357 7.01 1.50 -17.03
C GLN A 357 7.95 2.62 -16.53
N HIS A 358 7.79 3.84 -17.08
CA HIS A 358 8.58 5.03 -16.74
C HIS A 358 7.88 6.00 -15.80
N ALA A 359 6.71 5.63 -15.26
CA ALA A 359 6.00 6.47 -14.31
C ALA A 359 6.85 6.75 -13.06
N PRO A 360 6.59 7.88 -12.37
CA PRO A 360 7.25 8.21 -11.12
C PRO A 360 7.22 7.05 -10.11
N LEU A 361 8.35 6.80 -9.46
CA LEU A 361 8.52 5.82 -8.40
C LEU A 361 7.53 6.03 -7.25
N ARG A 362 7.19 7.29 -6.90
CA ARG A 362 6.13 7.54 -5.90
C ARG A 362 4.78 6.97 -6.32
N LEU A 363 4.44 7.07 -7.61
CA LEU A 363 3.18 6.53 -8.14
C LEU A 363 3.20 4.99 -8.12
N ARG A 364 4.34 4.39 -8.46
CA ARG A 364 4.57 2.95 -8.41
C ARG A 364 4.44 2.41 -6.99
N ASN A 365 5.12 3.04 -6.02
CA ASN A 365 5.04 2.66 -4.61
C ASN A 365 3.62 2.84 -4.05
N ARG A 366 2.92 3.94 -4.43
CA ARG A 366 1.52 4.13 -4.06
C ARG A 366 0.64 2.98 -4.56
N ARG A 367 0.72 2.62 -5.85
CA ARG A 367 -0.07 1.50 -6.37
C ARG A 367 0.29 0.19 -5.67
N ARG A 368 1.58 -0.06 -5.43
CA ARG A 368 2.08 -1.24 -4.71
C ARG A 368 1.44 -1.37 -3.33
N ILE A 369 1.55 -0.33 -2.51
CA ILE A 369 0.98 -0.28 -1.15
C ILE A 369 -0.54 -0.42 -1.21
N TRP A 370 -1.19 0.25 -2.16
CA TRP A 370 -2.64 0.13 -2.33
C TRP A 370 -3.06 -1.29 -2.70
N ARG A 371 -2.32 -1.99 -3.57
CA ARG A 371 -2.60 -3.39 -3.92
C ARG A 371 -2.45 -4.32 -2.73
N LEU A 372 -1.43 -4.11 -1.90
CA LEU A 372 -1.26 -4.87 -0.66
C LEU A 372 -2.44 -4.73 0.29
N LEU A 373 -3.07 -3.55 0.32
CA LEU A 373 -4.30 -3.29 1.06
C LEU A 373 -5.55 -3.87 0.36
N GLU A 374 -5.65 -3.78 -0.96
CA GLU A 374 -6.77 -4.33 -1.74
C GLU A 374 -6.88 -5.84 -1.60
N GLU A 375 -5.74 -6.52 -1.65
CA GLU A 375 -5.62 -7.98 -1.67
C GLU A 375 -5.55 -8.61 -0.28
N ALA A 376 -5.32 -7.81 0.77
CA ALA A 376 -5.39 -8.26 2.16
C ALA A 376 -6.76 -8.89 2.44
N LYS A 377 -6.74 -10.09 2.98
CA LYS A 377 -7.92 -10.89 3.32
C LYS A 377 -7.71 -11.56 4.66
N ASP A 378 -8.80 -11.78 5.36
CA ASP A 378 -8.80 -12.71 6.49
C ASP A 378 -8.25 -14.06 6.03
N GLU A 379 -7.42 -14.67 6.87
CA GLU A 379 -6.75 -15.96 6.62
C GLU A 379 -5.79 -15.95 5.41
N ASP A 380 -5.29 -14.80 4.94
CA ASP A 380 -4.45 -14.75 3.72
C ASP A 380 -3.09 -15.46 3.83
N ILE A 381 -2.67 -15.85 5.03
CA ILE A 381 -1.45 -16.63 5.28
C ILE A 381 -1.67 -18.14 5.46
N GLU A 382 -2.91 -18.65 5.39
CA GLU A 382 -3.18 -20.08 5.65
C GLU A 382 -2.43 -21.02 4.70
N GLU A 383 -2.39 -20.71 3.40
CA GLU A 383 -1.64 -21.51 2.43
C GLU A 383 -0.14 -21.58 2.77
N TRP A 384 0.39 -20.45 3.26
CA TRP A 384 1.77 -20.37 3.72
C TRP A 384 1.99 -21.23 4.97
N LEU A 385 1.08 -21.14 5.95
CA LEU A 385 1.12 -21.94 7.19
C LEU A 385 1.03 -23.44 6.89
N ASP A 386 0.10 -23.85 6.04
CA ASP A 386 -0.05 -25.24 5.58
C ASP A 386 1.24 -25.78 4.98
N THR A 387 1.87 -24.99 4.10
CA THR A 387 3.07 -25.42 3.37
C THR A 387 4.32 -25.43 4.25
N HIS A 388 4.49 -24.44 5.12
CA HIS A 388 5.77 -24.20 5.81
C HIS A 388 5.77 -24.61 7.28
N VAL A 389 4.59 -24.70 7.91
CA VAL A 389 4.42 -24.99 9.33
C VAL A 389 3.77 -26.37 9.55
N TYR A 390 2.63 -26.65 8.91
CA TYR A 390 1.84 -27.85 9.23
C TYR A 390 2.25 -29.13 8.47
N LYS A 391 2.70 -29.02 7.21
CA LYS A 391 3.11 -30.20 6.39
C LYS A 391 4.57 -30.65 6.58
N ARG A 392 5.21 -30.34 7.71
CA ARG A 392 6.60 -30.74 8.01
C ARG A 392 6.72 -32.14 8.60
#